data_AF-A0A949M6Y3-F1
#
_entry.id   AF-A0A949M6Y3-F1
#
_cell.length_a   1.000
_cell.length_b   1.000
_cell.length_c   1.000
_cell.angle_alpha   90.00
_cell.angle_beta   90.00
_cell.angle_gamma   90.00
#
_symmetry.space_group_name_H-M   'P 1'
#
loop_
_entity.id
_entity.type
_entity.pdbx_description
1 polymer ?
#
loop_
_entity_poly.entity_id
_entity_poly.type
_entity_poly.pdbx_seq_one_letter_code
_entity_poly.pdbx_strand_id
1 'polypeptide(L)'
;MRDPSEIRESCAKKISQVELSDHFRAILGCLLEQDWTRPRLVQMVLSPYGHLLGRANGQATEQLYLGSEDDLTRNIHGLAAVAELDGDEVGYLAGALAAIKRKRKGVGTCQSIQLLKGR
;
A
#
# COMPACT_ATOMS: atom_id res chain seq x y z
N MET A 1 -7.97 20.39 11.25
CA MET A 1 -7.34 19.28 10.50
C MET A 1 -7.65 18.02 11.29
N ARG A 2 -8.30 17.03 10.68
CA ARG A 2 -8.69 15.79 11.37
C ARG A 2 -7.44 14.98 11.74
N ASP A 3 -7.50 14.23 12.85
CA ASP A 3 -6.39 13.37 13.23
C ASP A 3 -6.24 12.21 12.24
N PRO A 4 -5.02 11.78 11.88
CA PRO A 4 -4.81 10.66 10.96
C PRO A 4 -5.48 9.35 11.41
N SER A 5 -5.60 9.10 12.72
CA SER A 5 -6.28 7.91 13.24
C SER A 5 -7.80 7.98 13.05
N GLU A 6 -8.41 9.16 13.25
CA GLU A 6 -9.83 9.39 12.98
C GLU A 6 -10.16 9.22 11.49
N ILE A 7 -9.31 9.75 10.61
CA ILE A 7 -9.47 9.59 9.15
C ILE A 7 -9.38 8.11 8.77
N ARG A 8 -8.40 7.39 9.32
CA ARG A 8 -8.21 5.96 9.07
C ARG A 8 -9.42 5.13 9.52
N GLU A 9 -9.98 5.40 10.70
CA GLU A 9 -11.17 4.72 11.20
C GLU A 9 -12.41 5.05 10.36
N SER A 10 -12.57 6.30 9.92
CA SER A 10 -13.66 6.71 9.03
C SER A 10 -13.57 5.99 7.68
N CYS A 11 -12.39 5.96 7.05
CA CYS A 11 -12.12 5.17 5.85
C CYS A 11 -12.50 3.71 6.05
N ALA A 12 -12.01 3.08 7.12
CA ALA A 12 -12.26 1.68 7.42
C ALA A 12 -13.75 1.38 7.53
N LYS A 13 -14.50 2.24 8.22
CA LYS A 13 -15.95 2.10 8.38
C LYS A 13 -16.68 2.17 7.04
N LYS A 14 -16.41 3.19 6.22
CA LYS A 14 -17.09 3.36 4.92
C LYS A 14 -16.75 2.24 3.94
N ILE A 15 -15.47 1.91 3.83
CA ILE A 15 -14.99 0.85 2.94
C ILE A 15 -15.56 -0.52 3.34
N SER A 16 -15.78 -0.77 4.64
CA SER A 16 -16.37 -2.04 5.10
C SER A 16 -17.78 -2.31 4.59
N GLN A 17 -18.49 -1.28 4.11
CA GLN A 17 -19.84 -1.36 3.55
C GLN A 17 -19.85 -1.66 2.04
N VAL A 18 -18.68 -1.58 1.39
CA VAL A 18 -18.55 -1.86 -0.05
C VAL A 18 -18.14 -3.31 -0.25
N GLU A 19 -18.81 -3.99 -1.19
CA GLU A 19 -18.40 -5.32 -1.62
C GLU A 19 -17.14 -5.22 -2.48
N LEU A 20 -16.03 -5.75 -1.95
CA LEU A 20 -14.72 -5.73 -2.60
C LEU A 20 -14.18 -7.15 -2.70
N SER A 21 -13.34 -7.40 -3.70
CA SER A 21 -12.60 -8.66 -3.79
C SER A 21 -11.68 -8.83 -2.59
N ASP A 22 -11.47 -10.08 -2.16
CA ASP A 22 -10.57 -10.40 -1.03
C ASP A 22 -9.15 -9.84 -1.25
N HIS A 23 -8.68 -9.86 -2.50
CA HIS A 23 -7.40 -9.32 -2.90
C HIS A 23 -7.30 -7.81 -2.64
N PHE A 24 -8.29 -7.04 -3.11
CA PHE A 24 -8.28 -5.59 -2.92
C PHE A 24 -8.53 -5.21 -1.46
N ARG A 25 -9.35 -5.99 -0.76
CA ARG A 25 -9.59 -5.86 0.68
C ARG A 25 -8.31 -6.09 1.50
N ALA A 26 -7.45 -7.02 1.10
CA ALA A 26 -6.15 -7.22 1.74
C ALA A 26 -5.23 -6.01 1.55
N ILE A 27 -5.20 -5.43 0.34
CA ILE A 27 -4.40 -4.22 0.04
C ILE A 27 -4.86 -3.04 0.91
N LEU A 28 -6.17 -2.79 0.96
CA LEU A 28 -6.74 -1.71 1.76
C LEU A 28 -6.56 -1.95 3.27
N GLY A 29 -6.70 -3.19 3.72
CA GLY A 29 -6.40 -3.57 5.09
C GLY A 29 -4.95 -3.25 5.47
N CYS A 30 -3.99 -3.50 4.57
CA CYS A 30 -2.61 -3.10 4.80
C CYS A 30 -2.41 -1.57 4.81
N LEU A 31 -3.09 -0.82 3.93
CA LEU A 31 -3.00 0.65 3.88
C LEU A 31 -3.63 1.34 5.10
N LEU A 32 -4.71 0.76 5.63
CA LEU A 32 -5.47 1.28 6.77
C LEU A 32 -5.07 0.63 8.10
N GLU A 33 -4.04 -0.21 8.08
CA GLU A 33 -3.55 -0.97 9.24
C GLU A 33 -4.63 -1.83 9.92
N GLN A 34 -5.57 -2.36 9.13
CA GLN A 34 -6.68 -3.19 9.56
C GLN A 34 -6.44 -4.68 9.32
N ASP A 35 -7.02 -5.51 10.17
CA ASP A 35 -6.95 -6.98 10.14
C ASP A 35 -8.15 -7.60 9.41
N TRP A 36 -8.41 -7.19 8.17
CA TRP A 36 -9.60 -7.61 7.43
C TRP A 36 -9.49 -8.99 6.76
N THR A 37 -8.29 -9.45 6.43
CA THR A 37 -8.08 -10.67 5.64
C THR A 37 -7.08 -11.61 6.31
N ARG A 38 -7.16 -12.90 5.95
CA ARG A 38 -6.19 -13.93 6.33
C ARG A 38 -5.72 -14.68 5.09
N PRO A 39 -4.40 -14.79 4.83
CA PRO A 39 -3.30 -14.22 5.61
C PRO A 39 -3.23 -12.69 5.49
N ARG A 40 -2.93 -12.01 6.60
CA ARG A 40 -2.85 -10.54 6.66
C ARG A 40 -1.64 -10.04 5.87
N LEU A 41 -1.83 -9.03 5.01
CA LEU A 41 -0.71 -8.27 4.45
C LEU A 41 -0.09 -7.36 5.52
N VAL A 42 1.22 -7.47 5.72
CA VAL A 42 1.96 -6.69 6.73
C VAL A 42 2.88 -5.65 6.11
N GLN A 43 3.20 -5.80 4.82
CA GLN A 43 4.06 -4.86 4.12
C GLN A 43 3.73 -4.86 2.63
N MET A 44 3.87 -3.69 2.01
CA MET A 44 3.85 -3.53 0.56
C MET A 44 5.05 -2.73 0.08
N VAL A 45 5.56 -3.09 -1.08
CA VAL A 45 6.67 -2.40 -1.76
C VAL A 45 6.33 -2.22 -3.23
N LEU A 46 6.85 -1.16 -3.83
CA LEU A 46 6.80 -0.95 -5.27
C LEU A 46 8.13 -1.37 -5.89
N SER A 47 8.06 -2.29 -6.85
CA SER A 47 9.21 -2.68 -7.65
C SER A 47 9.66 -1.53 -8.56
N PRO A 48 10.90 -1.56 -9.07
CA PRO A 48 11.37 -0.58 -10.05
C PRO A 48 10.51 -0.49 -11.32
N TYR A 49 9.79 -1.56 -11.66
CA TYR A 49 8.93 -1.67 -12.82
C TYR A 49 7.48 -1.23 -12.56
N GLY A 50 7.18 -0.69 -11.37
CA GLY A 50 5.83 -0.22 -11.02
C GLY A 50 4.89 -1.35 -10.59
N HIS A 51 5.42 -2.53 -10.25
CA HIS A 51 4.63 -3.62 -9.68
C HIS A 51 4.51 -3.46 -8.17
N LEU A 52 3.31 -3.67 -7.65
CA LEU A 52 3.06 -3.73 -6.23
C LEU A 52 3.27 -5.15 -5.74
N LEU A 53 4.19 -5.32 -4.78
CA LEU A 53 4.48 -6.60 -4.14
C LEU A 53 4.11 -6.51 -2.67
N GLY A 54 3.52 -7.58 -2.15
CA GLY A 54 3.10 -7.73 -0.77
C GLY A 54 3.91 -8.80 -0.04
N ARG A 55 4.08 -8.60 1.27
CA ARG A 55 4.49 -9.63 2.22
C ARG A 55 3.34 -9.90 3.16
N ALA A 56 2.89 -11.15 3.20
CA ALA A 56 1.91 -11.60 4.18
C ALA A 56 2.58 -11.91 5.53
N ASN A 57 1.80 -11.88 6.61
CA ASN A 57 2.27 -12.28 7.92
C ASN A 57 2.79 -13.73 7.89
N GLY A 58 3.95 -13.97 8.49
CA GLY A 58 4.63 -15.27 8.46
C GLY A 58 5.50 -15.54 7.22
N GLN A 59 5.50 -14.65 6.21
CA GLN A 59 6.43 -14.74 5.08
C GLN A 59 7.72 -13.95 5.37
N ALA A 60 8.85 -14.48 4.91
CA ALA A 60 10.16 -13.83 5.07
C ALA A 60 10.38 -12.66 4.09
N THR A 61 9.80 -12.74 2.89
CA THR A 61 10.03 -11.79 1.79
C THR A 61 8.75 -11.44 1.03
N GLU A 62 8.76 -10.33 0.30
CA GLU A 62 7.66 -9.83 -0.52
C GLU A 62 7.48 -10.67 -1.79
N GLN A 63 6.73 -11.77 -1.69
CA GLN A 63 6.53 -12.73 -2.78
C GLN A 63 5.16 -12.62 -3.46
N LEU A 64 4.22 -11.86 -2.89
CA LEU A 64 2.86 -11.78 -3.40
C LEU A 64 2.73 -10.65 -4.41
N TYR A 65 2.41 -10.96 -5.67
CA TYR A 65 2.07 -9.94 -6.65
C TYR A 65 0.68 -9.38 -6.37
N LEU A 66 0.59 -8.06 -6.21
CA LEU A 66 -0.65 -7.36 -5.86
C LEU A 66 -1.27 -6.58 -7.02
N GLY A 67 -0.52 -6.34 -8.10
CA GLY A 67 -0.96 -5.56 -9.25
C GLY A 67 0.07 -4.51 -9.65
N SER A 68 -0.37 -3.45 -10.33
CA SER A 68 0.47 -2.31 -10.69
C SER A 68 0.13 -1.07 -9.86
N GLU A 69 1.08 -0.14 -9.79
CA GLU A 69 0.89 1.17 -9.16
C GLU A 69 -0.27 1.95 -9.79
N ASP A 70 -0.36 1.93 -11.11
CA ASP A 70 -1.40 2.64 -11.86
C ASP A 70 -2.78 2.04 -11.62
N ASP A 71 -2.88 0.71 -11.60
CA ASP A 71 -4.13 0.01 -11.32
C ASP A 71 -4.60 0.29 -9.89
N LEU A 72 -3.70 0.21 -8.90
CA LEU A 72 -4.04 0.55 -7.51
C LEU A 72 -4.51 2.01 -7.40
N THR A 73 -3.85 2.94 -8.09
CA THR A 73 -4.24 4.35 -8.08
C THR A 73 -5.66 4.53 -8.64
N ARG A 74 -5.95 3.91 -9.79
CA ARG A 74 -7.29 3.93 -10.39
C ARG A 74 -8.34 3.30 -9.49
N ASN A 75 -8.03 2.16 -8.86
CA ASN A 75 -8.93 1.45 -7.96
C ASN A 75 -9.24 2.26 -6.71
N ILE A 76 -8.27 2.99 -6.14
CA ILE A 76 -8.51 3.91 -5.01
C ILE A 76 -9.45 5.05 -5.43
N HIS A 77 -9.28 5.62 -6.61
CA HIS A 77 -10.18 6.66 -7.11
C HIS A 77 -11.60 6.13 -7.37
N GLY A 78 -11.73 4.94 -7.95
CA GLY A 78 -13.03 4.29 -8.13
C GLY A 78 -13.71 3.98 -6.79
N LEU A 79 -12.95 3.45 -5.83
CA LEU A 79 -13.42 3.19 -4.48
C LEU A 79 -13.88 4.47 -3.78
N ALA A 80 -13.14 5.57 -3.94
CA ALA A 80 -13.51 6.85 -3.32
C ALA A 80 -14.90 7.31 -3.73
N ALA A 81 -15.27 7.13 -5.00
CA ALA A 81 -16.61 7.44 -5.49
C ALA A 81 -17.67 6.49 -4.92
N VAL A 82 -17.39 5.18 -4.88
CA VAL A 82 -18.35 4.16 -4.44
C VAL A 82 -18.57 4.18 -2.92
N ALA A 83 -17.52 4.38 -2.15
CA ALA A 83 -17.56 4.44 -0.68
C ALA A 83 -17.86 5.86 -0.15
N GLU A 84 -18.13 6.82 -1.04
CA GLU A 84 -18.40 8.23 -0.71
C GLU A 84 -17.33 8.80 0.24
N LEU A 85 -16.06 8.56 -0.12
CA LEU A 85 -14.92 9.09 0.63
C LEU A 85 -14.80 10.60 0.39
N ASP A 86 -14.54 11.33 1.46
CA ASP A 86 -14.31 12.77 1.39
C ASP A 86 -12.83 13.10 1.08
N GLY A 87 -12.53 14.39 0.94
CA GLY A 87 -11.20 14.86 0.55
C GLY A 87 -10.06 14.44 1.50
N ASP A 88 -10.30 14.36 2.82
CA ASP A 88 -9.26 13.94 3.76
C ASP A 88 -9.04 12.43 3.70
N GLU A 89 -10.10 11.65 3.52
CA GLU A 89 -10.04 10.19 3.38
C GLU A 89 -9.30 9.78 2.10
N VAL A 90 -9.62 10.43 0.98
CA VAL A 90 -8.89 10.25 -0.29
C VAL A 90 -7.43 10.69 -0.13
N GLY A 91 -7.21 11.85 0.52
CA GLY A 91 -5.87 12.36 0.80
C GLY A 91 -5.04 11.40 1.66
N TYR A 92 -5.65 10.74 2.63
CA TYR A 92 -5.01 9.75 3.49
C TYR A 92 -4.56 8.53 2.69
N LEU A 93 -5.44 7.93 1.89
CA LEU A 93 -5.11 6.76 1.05
C LEU A 93 -4.04 7.09 0.01
N ALA A 94 -4.15 8.25 -0.64
CA ALA A 94 -3.14 8.73 -1.58
C ALA A 94 -1.79 8.97 -0.89
N GLY A 95 -1.80 9.53 0.33
CA GLY A 95 -0.63 9.74 1.17
C GLY A 95 0.06 8.43 1.56
N ALA A 96 -0.71 7.40 1.93
CA ALA A 96 -0.21 6.07 2.22
C ALA A 96 0.45 5.42 0.99
N LEU A 97 -0.19 5.52 -0.18
CA LEU A 97 0.41 5.06 -1.44
C LEU A 97 1.70 5.84 -1.77
N ALA A 98 1.71 7.16 -1.58
CA ALA A 98 2.89 7.99 -1.78
C ALA A 98 4.03 7.64 -0.80
N ALA A 99 3.72 7.18 0.42
CA ALA A 99 4.72 6.68 1.35
C ALA A 99 5.39 5.39 0.85
N ILE A 100 4.62 4.47 0.25
CA ILE A 100 5.16 3.27 -0.42
C ILE A 100 6.08 3.69 -1.58
N LYS A 101 5.66 4.67 -2.40
CA LYS A 101 6.50 5.24 -3.48
C LYS A 101 7.79 5.87 -2.97
N ARG A 102 7.77 6.52 -1.80
CA ARG A 102 8.98 7.13 -1.21
C ARG A 102 9.97 6.08 -0.70
N LYS A 103 9.49 4.97 -0.14
CA LYS A 103 10.36 3.85 0.28
C LYS A 103 11.14 3.25 -0.90
N ARG A 104 10.58 3.26 -2.13
CA ARG A 104 11.33 2.93 -3.36
C ARG A 104 12.52 3.87 -3.60
N LYS A 105 12.35 5.18 -3.39
CA LYS A 105 13.42 6.18 -3.65
C LYS A 105 14.56 6.13 -2.62
N GLY A 106 14.35 5.52 -1.46
CA GLY A 106 15.39 5.31 -0.43
C GLY A 106 16.38 4.19 -0.74
N VAL A 107 16.07 3.30 -1.69
CA VAL A 107 16.97 2.22 -2.16
C VAL A 107 17.64 2.70 -3.46
N GLY A 108 18.35 3.82 -3.35
CA GLY A 108 19.01 4.50 -4.47
C GLY A 108 20.44 4.98 -4.16
N THR A 109 21.02 4.57 -3.02
CA THR A 109 22.43 4.79 -2.70
C THR A 109 23.05 3.50 -2.19
N CYS A 110 23.15 2.50 -3.07
CA CYS A 110 24.26 1.56 -2.96
C CYS A 110 25.50 2.29 -3.48
N GLN A 111 26.07 3.15 -2.63
CA GLN A 111 27.45 3.55 -2.79
C GLN A 111 28.33 2.31 -2.59
N SER A 112 29.35 2.22 -3.42
CA SER A 112 30.48 1.29 -3.31
C SER A 112 30.26 -0.13 -3.80
N ILE A 113 30.18 -0.23 -5.13
CA ILE A 113 31.05 -1.15 -5.85
C ILE A 113 32.50 -0.81 -5.43
N GLN A 114 33.01 -1.46 -4.38
CA GLN A 114 34.46 -1.62 -4.21
C GLN A 114 34.85 -2.89 -4.96
N LEU A 115 35.00 -2.69 -6.27
CA LEU A 115 35.81 -3.52 -7.14
C LEU A 115 37.17 -3.75 -6.46
N LEU A 116 37.43 -5.00 -6.09
CA LEU A 116 38.66 -5.73 -6.38
C LEU A 116 39.90 -4.86 -6.66
N LYS A 117 40.60 -4.43 -5.61
CA LYS A 117 42.07 -4.51 -5.58
C LYS A 117 42.37 -5.68 -4.64
N GLY A 118 42.88 -6.84 -5.08
CA GLY A 118 43.79 -7.06 -6.18
C GLY A 118 45.22 -6.82 -5.71
N ARG A 119 45.73 -7.80 -4.93
CA ARG A 119 47.10 -8.00 -4.45
C ARG A 119 47.58 -7.15 -3.29
#